data_AF-A0AAE6BVV1-F1
#
_entry.id   AF-A0AAE6BVV1-F1
#
_cell.length_a   1.000
_cell.length_b   1.000
_cell.length_c   1.000
_cell.angle_alpha   90.00
_cell.angle_beta   90.00
_cell.angle_gamma   90.00
#
_symmetry.space_group_name_H-M   'P 1'
#
loop_
_entity.id
_entity.type
_entity.pdbx_description
1 polymer ?
#
loop_
_entity_poly.entity_id
_entity_poly.type
_entity_poly.pdbx_seq_one_letter_code
_entity_poly.pdbx_strand_id
1 'polypeptide(L)' 'MQNHSGLSLLMAVDKGLEIPTHTANADVLVQVIDGSMEFNIEDKVLELKEGDALTMTPGVKHSLKATERFKVLVTKLNA' A
#
# COMPACT_ATOMS: atom_id res chain seq x y z
N MET A 1 1.92 -8.90 -11.40
CA MET A 1 2.75 -10.06 -11.80
C MET A 1 3.34 -10.70 -10.57
N GLN A 2 3.27 -12.03 -10.45
CA GLN A 2 3.89 -12.79 -9.36
C GLN A 2 4.96 -13.72 -9.94
N ASN A 3 6.06 -13.87 -9.22
CA ASN A 3 7.11 -14.86 -9.51
C ASN A 3 7.64 -15.46 -8.21
N HIS A 4 8.69 -16.29 -8.30
CA HIS A 4 9.31 -16.89 -7.12
C HIS A 4 9.90 -15.85 -6.14
N SER A 5 10.30 -14.68 -6.65
CA SER A 5 10.92 -13.61 -5.87
C SER A 5 9.91 -12.62 -5.26
N GLY A 6 8.64 -12.64 -5.67
CA GLY A 6 7.67 -11.69 -5.15
C GLY A 6 6.43 -11.45 -6.00
N LEU A 7 5.73 -10.36 -5.70
CA LEU A 7 4.52 -9.89 -6.36
C LEU A 7 4.60 -8.38 -6.60
N SER A 8 4.29 -7.93 -7.81
CA SER A 8 3.95 -6.54 -8.11
C SER A 8 2.49 -6.42 -8.49
N LEU A 9 1.74 -5.58 -7.80
CA LEU A 9 0.31 -5.36 -7.99
C LEU A 9 0.04 -3.87 -8.20
N LEU A 10 -0.48 -3.50 -9.38
CA LEU A 10 -0.97 -2.15 -9.66
C LEU A 10 -2.49 -2.15 -9.42
N MET A 11 -2.97 -1.22 -8.62
CA MET A 11 -4.39 -1.06 -8.31
C MET A 11 -4.85 0.36 -8.63
N ALA A 12 -6.10 0.48 -9.09
CA ALA A 12 -6.83 1.73 -9.14
C ALA A 12 -8.01 1.61 -8.17
N VAL A 13 -8.18 2.60 -7.29
CA VAL A 13 -9.12 2.53 -6.17
C VAL A 13 -10.01 3.78 -6.20
N ASP A 14 -11.33 3.56 -6.09
CA ASP A 14 -12.31 4.65 -6.07
C ASP A 14 -12.41 5.31 -4.69
N LYS A 15 -12.81 6.58 -4.66
CA LYS A 15 -12.91 7.38 -3.43
C LYS A 15 -13.84 6.70 -2.42
N GLY A 16 -13.42 6.66 -1.16
CA GLY A 16 -14.18 6.07 -0.06
C GLY A 16 -14.06 4.55 0.08
N LEU A 17 -13.38 3.87 -0.85
CA LEU A 17 -13.01 2.47 -0.64
C LEU A 17 -11.91 2.35 0.42
N GLU A 18 -12.00 1.27 1.19
CA GLU A 18 -11.07 0.95 2.26
C GLU A 18 -10.51 -0.46 2.03
N ILE A 19 -9.20 -0.61 2.24
CA ILE A 19 -8.61 -1.94 2.44
C ILE A 19 -8.41 -2.07 3.95
N PRO A 20 -9.10 -3.03 4.60
CA PRO A 20 -9.09 -3.16 6.05
C PRO A 20 -7.70 -3.53 6.57
N THR A 21 -7.53 -3.39 7.89
CA THR A 21 -6.27 -3.70 8.56
C THR A 21 -5.84 -5.15 8.31
N HIS A 22 -4.62 -5.32 7.81
CA HIS A 22 -4.01 -6.61 7.56
C HIS A 22 -2.50 -6.55 7.78
N THR A 23 -1.82 -7.67 7.54
CA THR A 23 -0.36 -7.78 7.60
C THR A 23 0.16 -8.49 6.36
N ALA A 24 1.43 -8.27 6.03
CA ALA A 24 2.16 -9.03 5.02
C ALA A 24 3.26 -9.85 5.69
N ASN A 25 3.54 -11.04 5.15
CA ASN A 25 4.62 -11.92 5.59
C ASN A 25 5.93 -11.71 4.82
N ALA A 26 6.18 -10.48 4.36
CA ALA A 26 7.25 -10.11 3.44
C ALA A 26 7.52 -8.62 3.54
N ASP A 27 8.67 -8.18 3.03
CA ASP A 27 8.93 -6.75 2.83
C ASP A 27 8.02 -6.21 1.73
N VAL A 28 7.42 -5.04 1.97
CA VAL A 28 6.49 -4.41 1.04
C VAL A 28 6.91 -2.97 0.77
N LEU A 29 6.94 -2.59 -0.50
CA LEU A 29 7.04 -1.23 -1.01
C LEU A 29 5.68 -0.80 -1.57
N VAL A 30 5.19 0.34 -1.11
CA VAL A 30 3.97 0.98 -1.59
C VAL A 30 4.36 2.29 -2.27
N GLN A 31 3.93 2.49 -3.51
CA GLN A 31 4.20 3.70 -4.30
C GLN A 31 2.89 4.28 -4.83
N VAL A 32 2.61 5.53 -4.52
CA VAL A 32 1.42 6.23 -5.03
C VAL A 32 1.74 6.80 -6.41
N ILE A 33 1.00 6.33 -7.41
CA ILE A 33 1.22 6.68 -8.82
C ILE A 33 0.39 7.90 -9.23
N ASP A 34 -0.77 8.10 -8.61
CA ASP A 34 -1.76 9.15 -8.94
C ASP A 34 -2.76 9.26 -7.78
N GLY A 35 -3.23 10.45 -7.45
CA GLY A 35 -4.19 10.72 -6.36
C GLY A 35 -3.59 10.61 -4.93
N SER A 36 -4.46 10.44 -3.93
CA SER A 36 -4.09 10.37 -2.51
C SER A 36 -4.92 9.38 -1.69
N MET A 37 -4.37 8.97 -0.56
CA MET A 37 -4.99 8.08 0.42
C MET A 37 -4.51 8.35 1.84
N GLU A 38 -5.35 8.00 2.82
CA GLU A 38 -4.92 7.79 4.20
C GLU A 38 -4.35 6.37 4.32
N PHE A 39 -3.13 6.26 4.84
CA PHE A 39 -2.44 5.00 5.09
C PHE A 39 -2.16 4.88 6.58
N ASN A 40 -2.77 3.89 7.24
CA ASN A 40 -2.49 3.60 8.65
C ASN A 40 -1.39 2.55 8.72
N ILE A 41 -0.35 2.84 9.51
CA ILE A 41 0.76 1.93 9.80
C ILE A 41 1.16 2.08 11.27
N GLU A 42 1.17 0.97 12.01
CA GLU A 42 1.52 0.95 13.45
C GLU A 42 0.78 2.04 14.27
N ASP A 43 -0.53 2.15 14.07
CA ASP A 43 -1.41 3.12 14.73
C ASP A 43 -1.13 4.60 14.39
N LYS A 44 -0.29 4.86 13.38
CA LYS A 44 -0.06 6.20 12.81
C LYS A 44 -0.74 6.31 11.46
N VAL A 45 -1.58 7.34 11.31
CA VAL A 45 -2.18 7.71 10.02
C VAL A 45 -1.22 8.64 9.28
N LEU A 46 -0.87 8.28 8.05
CA LEU A 46 -0.12 9.08 7.10
C LEU A 46 -1.04 9.45 5.94
N GLU A 47 -0.96 10.68 5.45
CA GLU A 47 -1.55 11.05 4.16
C GLU A 47 -0.48 10.84 3.09
N LEU A 48 -0.73 9.94 2.14
CA LEU A 48 0.16 9.69 1.01
C LEU A 48 -0.48 10.22 -0.27
N LYS A 49 0.32 10.86 -1.11
CA LYS A 49 -0.09 11.44 -2.39
C LYS A 49 0.84 11.01 -3.51
N GLU A 50 0.48 11.34 -4.75
CA GLU A 50 1.30 11.08 -5.94
C GLU A 50 2.79 11.37 -5.71
N GLY A 51 3.62 10.39 -6.04
CA GLY A 51 5.08 10.45 -5.89
C GLY A 51 5.59 9.96 -4.53
N ASP A 52 4.73 9.86 -3.51
CA ASP A 52 5.13 9.30 -2.22
C ASP A 52 5.34 7.78 -2.31
N ALA A 53 6.27 7.31 -1.49
CA ALA A 53 6.54 5.89 -1.30
C ALA A 53 6.83 5.58 0.17
N LEU A 54 6.49 4.36 0.58
CA LEU A 54 6.86 3.83 1.89
C LEU A 54 7.22 2.36 1.80
N THR A 55 8.03 1.91 2.76
CA THR A 55 8.38 0.50 2.95
C THR A 55 7.91 0.02 4.31
N MET A 56 7.58 -1.26 4.41
CA MET A 56 7.26 -1.92 5.68
C MET A 56 7.87 -3.32 5.72
N THR A 57 8.22 -3.77 6.93
CA THR A 57 8.77 -5.09 7.21
C THR A 57 7.66 -6.11 7.49
N PRO A 58 7.94 -7.43 7.48
CA PRO A 58 6.95 -8.46 7.77
C PRO A 58 6.25 -8.24 9.12
N GLY A 59 4.95 -8.54 9.17
CA GLY A 59 4.13 -8.49 10.37
C GLY A 59 3.61 -7.11 10.77
N VAL A 60 4.05 -6.04 10.11
CA VAL A 60 3.54 -4.68 10.36
C VAL A 60 2.07 -4.58 9.96
N LYS A 61 1.22 -4.18 10.90
CA LYS A 61 -0.21 -3.95 10.65
C LYS A 61 -0.41 -2.65 9.90
N HIS A 62 -1.21 -2.71 8.84
CA HIS A 62 -1.53 -1.55 8.03
C HIS A 62 -2.92 -1.63 7.40
N SER A 63 -3.49 -0.47 7.08
CA SER A 63 -4.73 -0.33 6.31
C SER A 63 -4.64 0.90 5.41
N LEU A 64 -5.52 1.01 4.42
CA LEU A 64 -5.63 2.22 3.61
C LEU A 64 -7.08 2.62 3.37
N LYS A 65 -7.27 3.92 3.17
CA LYS A 65 -8.56 4.53 2.83
C LYS A 65 -8.35 5.55 1.71
N ALA A 66 -9.12 5.39 0.64
CA ALA A 66 -9.13 6.31 -0.48
C ALA A 66 -9.77 7.65 -0.10
N THR A 67 -8.98 8.69 0.15
CA THR A 67 -9.48 10.07 0.35
C THR A 67 -9.97 10.68 -0.96
N GLU A 68 -9.35 10.28 -2.06
CA GLU A 68 -9.79 10.50 -3.44
C GLU A 68 -9.53 9.25 -4.31
N ARG A 69 -9.81 9.34 -5.61
CA ARG A 69 -9.44 8.26 -6.54
C ARG A 69 -7.93 8.23 -6.68
N PHE A 70 -7.31 7.07 -6.49
CA PHE A 70 -5.86 6.94 -6.57
C PHE A 70 -5.43 5.68 -7.31
N LYS A 71 -4.16 5.66 -7.73
CA LYS A 71 -3.48 4.49 -8.25
C LYS A 71 -2.25 4.19 -7.40
N VAL A 72 -2.02 2.92 -7.10
CA VAL A 72 -0.89 2.49 -6.27
C VAL A 72 -0.21 1.26 -6.87
N LEU A 73 1.11 1.26 -6.84
CA LEU A 73 1.93 0.07 -7.11
C LEU A 73 2.44 -0.50 -5.79
N VAL A 74 2.03 -1.72 -5.49
CA VAL A 74 2.51 -2.50 -4.36
C VAL A 74 3.51 -3.53 -4.86
N THR A 75 4.71 -3.56 -4.29
CA THR A 75 5.71 -4.61 -4.55
C THR A 75 6.03 -5.32 -3.26
N LYS A 76 5.77 -6.63 -3.23
CA LYS A 76 6.11 -7.54 -2.14
C LYS A 76 7.31 -8.38 -2.53
N LEU A 77 8.37 -8.36 -1.73
CA LEU A 77 9.58 -9.16 -1.94
C LEU A 77 9.54 -10.38 -1.02
N ASN A 78 9.57 -11.58 -1.61
CA ASN A 78 9.69 -12.80 -0.82
C ASN A 78 11.11 -12.87 -0.25
N ALA A 79 11.22 -13.21 1.04
CA ALA A 79 12.49 -13.57 1.66
C ALA A 79 12.94 -14.98 1.25
#